data_AF-A0A4Y6PRQ0-F1
#
_entry.id   AF-A0A4Y6PRQ0-F1
#
_cell.length_a   1.000
_cell.length_b   1.000
_cell.length_c   1.000
_cell.angle_alpha   90.00
_cell.angle_beta   90.00
_cell.angle_gamma   90.00
#
_symmetry.space_group_name_H-M   'P 1'
#
loop_
_entity.id
_entity.type
_entity.pdbx_description
1 polymer ?
#
loop_
_entity_poly.entity_id
_entity_poly.type
_entity_poly.pdbx_seq_one_letter_code
_entity_poly.pdbx_strand_id
1 'polypeptide(L)'
;MPPGCLRTPGPRAERRGPIWSIYSKWSILDRSPLRHFREADHKAPRRSARGGRWRPAGGIATNQPSDQISTMTDQNWSLSEEVGGLDRLDEMMRDFYRRLFDDVMIGFFFVDTDLDEIARLQGEYTRARLGNEDVEYTGKPIRRGHQDHPILVGHFDRRHQILKDVLQDYEVPQHVFDAWIDLDLKLRDLVVRTGGEARDEMLGGGKGD
;
A
#
# COMPACT_ATOMS: atom_id res chain seq x y z
N MET A 1 -18.01 66.66 -19.09
CA MET A 1 -18.07 65.43 -19.90
C MET A 1 -16.84 65.37 -20.81
N PRO A 2 -16.19 64.20 -21.01
CA PRO A 2 -16.14 63.01 -20.16
C PRO A 2 -14.71 62.68 -19.67
N PRO A 3 -14.59 61.84 -18.63
CA PRO A 3 -13.33 61.42 -18.02
C PRO A 3 -12.64 60.29 -18.81
N GLY A 4 -11.30 60.26 -18.75
CA GLY A 4 -10.48 59.19 -19.32
C GLY A 4 -10.72 57.86 -18.60
N CYS A 5 -11.18 56.86 -19.35
CA CYS A 5 -11.36 55.49 -18.89
C CYS A 5 -10.04 54.88 -18.40
N LEU A 6 -10.03 54.48 -17.13
CA LEU A 6 -9.18 53.43 -16.59
C LEU A 6 -9.48 52.12 -17.35
N ARG A 7 -8.46 51.52 -17.99
CA ARG A 7 -8.51 50.12 -18.42
C ARG A 7 -7.73 49.29 -17.40
N THR A 8 -8.45 48.56 -16.56
CA THR A 8 -7.91 47.41 -15.82
C THR A 8 -7.65 46.26 -16.81
N PRO A 9 -6.47 45.62 -16.81
CA PRO A 9 -6.31 44.35 -17.50
C PRO A 9 -7.06 43.27 -16.72
N GLY A 10 -8.10 42.70 -17.32
CA GLY A 10 -8.77 41.49 -16.81
C GLY A 10 -7.83 40.28 -16.85
N PRO A 11 -8.14 39.21 -16.10
CA PRO A 11 -7.29 38.03 -16.03
C PRO A 11 -7.18 37.37 -17.41
N ARG A 12 -5.94 37.22 -17.88
CA ARG A 12 -5.61 36.46 -19.09
C ARG A 12 -5.91 34.99 -18.79
N ALA A 13 -7.06 34.52 -19.28
CA ALA A 13 -7.36 33.09 -19.37
C ALA A 13 -6.31 32.44 -20.29
N GLU A 14 -5.29 31.83 -19.68
CA GLU A 14 -4.34 30.98 -20.39
C GLU A 14 -5.05 29.68 -20.75
N ARG A 15 -5.60 29.65 -21.96
CA ARG A 15 -6.06 28.42 -22.62
C ARG A 15 -4.85 27.51 -22.82
N ARG A 16 -4.63 26.57 -21.91
CA ARG A 16 -3.82 25.38 -22.18
C ARG A 16 -4.72 24.34 -22.81
N GLY A 17 -4.59 24.21 -24.13
CA GLY A 17 -5.22 23.14 -24.91
C GLY A 17 -4.63 21.77 -24.56
N PRO A 18 -5.31 20.69 -24.98
CA PRO A 18 -5.08 19.35 -24.47
C PRO A 18 -3.83 18.74 -25.13
N ILE A 19 -2.97 18.15 -24.32
CA ILE A 19 -1.89 17.29 -24.81
C ILE A 19 -1.87 16.03 -23.94
N TRP A 20 -1.91 14.88 -24.60
CA TRP A 20 -1.71 13.52 -24.08
C TRP A 20 -2.96 12.80 -23.55
N SER A 21 -3.72 12.28 -24.50
CA SER A 21 -4.58 11.10 -24.35
C SER A 21 -3.74 9.85 -24.63
N ILE A 22 -3.63 8.91 -23.69
CA ILE A 22 -3.35 7.47 -24.00
C ILE A 22 -3.89 6.42 -23.01
N TYR A 23 -4.54 6.72 -21.87
CA TYR A 23 -4.98 5.64 -20.97
C TYR A 23 -6.42 5.77 -20.48
N SER A 24 -7.37 5.42 -21.34
CA SER A 24 -8.75 5.15 -20.93
C SER A 24 -8.94 3.65 -20.75
N LYS A 25 -9.08 3.16 -19.50
CA LYS A 25 -9.82 1.92 -19.18
C LYS A 25 -9.92 1.70 -17.67
N TRP A 26 -10.87 2.34 -16.97
CA TRP A 26 -11.49 1.72 -15.78
C TRP A 26 -12.92 2.22 -15.61
N SER A 27 -13.84 1.41 -16.11
CA SER A 27 -15.23 1.33 -15.67
C SER A 27 -15.63 -0.14 -15.83
N ILE A 28 -16.35 -0.65 -14.85
CA ILE A 28 -17.19 -1.86 -14.81
C ILE A 28 -16.87 -2.75 -13.60
N LEU A 29 -17.91 -2.86 -12.78
CA LEU A 29 -18.14 -3.75 -11.67
C LEU A 29 -17.88 -5.22 -12.03
N ASP A 30 -17.19 -5.95 -11.17
CA ASP A 30 -17.41 -7.39 -11.02
C ASP A 30 -17.36 -7.74 -9.53
N ARG A 31 -18.55 -7.86 -8.94
CA ARG A 31 -18.77 -8.48 -7.63
C ARG A 31 -19.06 -9.96 -7.87
N SER A 32 -18.15 -10.83 -7.46
CA SER A 32 -18.46 -12.24 -7.19
C SER A 32 -17.63 -12.73 -6.00
N PRO A 33 -18.28 -13.30 -4.95
CA PRO A 33 -17.58 -13.82 -3.78
C PRO A 33 -17.11 -15.26 -4.05
N LEU A 34 -15.81 -15.53 -3.87
CA LEU A 34 -15.32 -16.91 -3.93
C LEU A 34 -15.48 -17.61 -2.58
N ARG A 35 -16.15 -18.75 -2.68
CA ARG A 35 -16.55 -19.69 -1.64
C ARG A 35 -15.36 -20.44 -1.04
N HIS A 36 -15.61 -20.95 0.17
CA HIS A 36 -14.78 -21.85 0.95
C HIS A 36 -14.18 -23.02 0.14
N PHE A 37 -12.90 -23.30 0.38
CA PHE A 37 -12.26 -24.54 -0.01
C PHE A 37 -11.86 -25.31 1.26
N ARG A 38 -12.39 -26.54 1.40
CA ARG A 38 -12.07 -27.51 2.46
C ARG A 38 -11.85 -28.85 1.78
N GLU A 39 -10.67 -29.46 1.97
CA GLU A 39 -10.42 -30.89 1.71
C GLU A 39 -9.13 -31.28 2.46
N ALA A 40 -9.20 -31.98 3.59
CA ALA A 40 -9.39 -33.43 3.81
C ALA A 40 -8.10 -34.26 3.64
N ASP A 41 -7.62 -34.72 4.80
CA ASP A 41 -6.88 -35.92 5.16
C ASP A 41 -6.31 -36.84 4.07
N HIS A 42 -4.99 -37.02 4.06
CA HIS A 42 -4.37 -38.27 3.62
C HIS A 42 -3.23 -38.74 4.54
N LYS A 43 -3.34 -40.03 4.87
CA LYS A 43 -2.70 -40.79 5.95
C LYS A 43 -1.33 -41.34 5.51
N ALA A 44 -0.35 -41.27 6.40
CA ALA A 44 0.99 -41.87 6.24
C ALA A 44 0.99 -43.41 6.28
N PRO A 45 2.01 -44.08 5.71
CA PRO A 45 2.43 -45.42 6.12
C PRO A 45 3.74 -45.43 6.93
N ARG A 46 3.79 -46.30 7.95
CA ARG A 46 4.95 -46.59 8.83
C ARG A 46 5.74 -47.81 8.33
N ARG A 47 7.06 -47.83 8.55
CA ARG A 47 7.97 -48.98 8.88
C ARG A 47 9.44 -48.56 8.65
N SER A 48 10.50 -49.13 9.23
CA SER A 48 10.82 -49.73 10.52
C SER A 48 12.36 -49.90 10.58
N ALA A 49 12.97 -49.46 11.67
CA ALA A 49 14.22 -49.89 12.34
C ALA A 49 15.48 -50.34 11.55
N ARG A 50 16.64 -49.74 11.90
CA ARG A 50 17.82 -50.48 12.44
C ARG A 50 18.93 -49.55 12.97
N GLY A 51 19.32 -49.82 14.23
CA GLY A 51 20.71 -49.95 14.70
C GLY A 51 21.60 -48.71 14.83
N GLY A 52 22.04 -48.40 16.06
CA GLY A 52 23.23 -47.57 16.28
C GLY A 52 23.32 -46.94 17.67
N ARG A 53 23.90 -47.66 18.62
CA ARG A 53 24.22 -47.20 19.98
C ARG A 53 25.39 -46.20 19.95
N TRP A 54 25.21 -45.02 20.53
CA TRP A 54 26.29 -44.16 21.04
C TRP A 54 25.83 -43.45 22.32
N ARG A 55 26.61 -43.58 23.40
CA ARG A 55 26.62 -42.70 24.58
C ARG A 55 28.07 -42.22 24.76
N PRO A 56 28.25 -40.95 25.10
CA PRO A 56 28.97 -40.67 26.34
C PRO A 56 28.28 -39.62 27.21
N ALA A 57 28.72 -39.62 28.46
CA ALA A 57 28.29 -38.77 29.56
C ALA A 57 28.87 -37.34 29.47
N GLY A 58 28.18 -36.38 30.07
CA GLY A 58 28.69 -35.02 30.28
C GLY A 58 27.56 -34.02 30.39
N GLY A 59 27.19 -33.67 31.63
CA GLY A 59 26.20 -32.63 31.89
C GLY A 59 26.73 -31.25 31.51
N ILE A 60 25.94 -30.54 30.70
CA ILE A 60 25.94 -29.09 30.61
C ILE A 60 24.47 -28.72 30.61
N ALA A 61 24.03 -27.99 31.63
CA ALA A 61 22.71 -27.37 31.64
C ALA A 61 22.62 -26.46 30.42
N THR A 62 21.92 -26.90 29.39
CA THR A 62 21.58 -26.05 28.26
C THR A 62 20.52 -25.07 28.76
N ASN A 63 20.95 -23.88 29.16
CA ASN A 63 20.09 -22.72 29.09
C ASN A 63 19.59 -22.64 27.65
N GLN A 64 18.31 -22.94 27.43
CA GLN A 64 17.63 -22.50 26.22
C GLN A 64 17.72 -20.97 26.21
N PRO A 65 18.34 -20.31 25.21
CA PRO A 65 17.89 -18.99 24.88
C PRO A 65 16.49 -19.17 24.31
N SER A 66 15.49 -18.81 25.12
CA SER A 66 14.20 -18.41 24.58
C SER A 66 14.45 -17.10 23.85
N ASP A 67 14.94 -17.20 22.61
CA ASP A 67 14.99 -16.07 21.68
C ASP A 67 13.56 -15.76 21.27
N GLN A 68 12.99 -14.91 22.11
CA GLN A 68 11.88 -13.99 21.91
C GLN A 68 11.62 -13.71 20.43
N ILE A 69 10.74 -14.49 19.81
CA ILE A 69 9.95 -14.00 18.68
C ILE A 69 8.90 -13.06 19.29
N SER A 70 9.33 -11.86 19.64
CA SER A 70 8.41 -10.73 19.75
C SER A 70 7.95 -10.35 18.34
N THR A 71 6.73 -9.79 18.26
CA THR A 71 6.09 -9.13 17.12
C THR A 71 5.16 -9.94 16.22
N MET A 72 4.26 -10.73 16.82
CA MET A 72 2.84 -10.49 16.56
C MET A 72 2.29 -9.83 17.82
N THR A 73 2.51 -8.51 17.92
CA THR A 73 1.71 -7.67 18.81
C THR A 73 0.25 -7.93 18.47
N ASP A 74 -0.53 -8.52 19.39
CA ASP A 74 -1.98 -8.41 19.37
C ASP A 74 -2.27 -6.91 19.43
N GLN A 75 -2.51 -6.30 18.27
CA GLN A 75 -2.82 -4.88 18.13
C GLN A 75 -4.25 -4.68 18.65
N ASN A 76 -4.41 -4.66 19.97
CA ASN A 76 -5.72 -4.53 20.62
C ASN A 76 -6.12 -3.05 20.79
N TRP A 77 -6.11 -2.32 19.68
CA TRP A 77 -6.53 -0.92 19.56
C TRP A 77 -7.26 -0.72 18.24
N SER A 78 -8.09 0.31 18.18
CA SER A 78 -8.82 0.71 16.97
C SER A 78 -8.09 1.84 16.27
N LEU A 79 -7.76 1.67 14.99
CA LEU A 79 -7.01 2.69 14.24
C LEU A 79 -7.76 4.01 14.19
N SER A 80 -9.04 3.95 13.89
CA SER A 80 -9.93 5.11 13.83
C SER A 80 -10.01 5.81 15.19
N GLU A 81 -10.04 5.09 16.31
CA GLU A 81 -10.01 5.72 17.64
C GLU A 81 -8.66 6.38 17.93
N GLU A 82 -7.56 5.69 17.67
CA GLU A 82 -6.20 6.20 17.92
C GLU A 82 -5.87 7.46 17.11
N VAL A 83 -6.40 7.56 15.89
CA VAL A 83 -6.21 8.75 15.05
C VAL A 83 -7.29 9.82 15.25
N GLY A 84 -8.20 9.69 16.23
CA GLY A 84 -9.17 10.72 16.60
C GLY A 84 -10.50 10.71 15.83
N GLY A 85 -10.88 9.56 15.30
CA GLY A 85 -12.17 9.29 14.63
C GLY A 85 -12.04 9.03 13.13
N LEU A 86 -13.12 8.48 12.55
CA LEU A 86 -13.20 8.19 11.11
C LEU A 86 -13.07 9.46 10.24
N ASP A 87 -13.69 10.57 10.65
CA ASP A 87 -13.60 11.82 9.88
C ASP A 87 -12.15 12.33 9.79
N ARG A 88 -11.39 12.22 10.90
CA ARG A 88 -9.97 12.61 10.94
C ARG A 88 -9.10 11.66 10.13
N LEU A 89 -9.40 10.37 10.15
CA LEU A 89 -8.74 9.37 9.30
C LEU A 89 -8.99 9.65 7.80
N ASP A 90 -10.23 9.95 7.43
CA ASP A 90 -10.61 10.25 6.04
C ASP A 90 -9.95 11.55 5.55
N GLU A 91 -9.90 12.58 6.40
CA GLU A 91 -9.18 13.82 6.11
C GLU A 91 -7.68 13.56 5.89
N MET A 92 -7.07 12.76 6.77
CA MET A 92 -5.66 12.36 6.65
C MET A 92 -5.39 11.55 5.38
N MET A 93 -6.28 10.61 4.99
CA MET A 93 -6.16 9.89 3.73
C MET A 93 -6.23 10.82 2.52
N ARG A 94 -7.16 11.77 2.54
CA ARG A 94 -7.29 12.77 1.47
C ARG A 94 -6.06 13.67 1.41
N ASP A 95 -5.48 14.06 2.54
CA ASP A 95 -4.26 14.86 2.57
C ASP A 95 -3.06 14.09 2.02
N PHE A 96 -2.92 12.83 2.42
CA PHE A 96 -1.90 11.94 1.88
C PHE A 96 -1.97 11.88 0.35
N TYR A 97 -3.13 11.57 -0.23
CA TYR A 97 -3.24 11.49 -1.68
C TYR A 97 -3.12 12.84 -2.39
N ARG A 98 -3.60 13.94 -1.82
CA ARG A 98 -3.33 15.28 -2.39
C ARG A 98 -1.83 15.53 -2.55
N ARG A 99 -1.03 15.22 -1.53
CA ARG A 99 0.44 15.31 -1.60
C ARG A 99 1.04 14.36 -2.63
N LEU A 100 0.50 13.15 -2.80
CA LEU A 100 0.96 12.22 -3.85
C LEU A 100 0.66 12.74 -5.26
N PHE A 101 -0.53 13.29 -5.48
CA PHE A 101 -0.97 13.84 -6.78
C PHE A 101 -0.12 15.05 -7.18
N ASP A 102 0.20 15.91 -6.20
CA ASP A 102 1.01 17.12 -6.41
C ASP A 102 2.53 16.85 -6.49
N ASP A 103 2.97 15.62 -6.22
CA ASP A 103 4.40 15.29 -6.21
C ASP A 103 4.98 15.12 -7.62
N VAL A 104 6.09 15.82 -7.88
CA VAL A 104 6.75 15.83 -9.21
C VAL A 104 7.31 14.46 -9.64
N MET A 105 7.61 13.56 -8.69
CA MET A 105 8.20 12.25 -8.99
C MET A 105 7.15 11.16 -9.15
N ILE A 106 6.01 11.25 -8.48
CA ILE A 106 5.02 10.15 -8.47
C ILE A 106 3.60 10.58 -8.84
N GLY A 107 3.30 11.88 -8.92
CA GLY A 107 1.96 12.40 -9.23
C GLY A 107 1.42 11.93 -10.58
N PHE A 108 2.31 11.68 -11.54
CA PHE A 108 1.91 11.19 -12.86
C PHE A 108 1.25 9.79 -12.83
N PHE A 109 1.45 8.99 -11.78
CA PHE A 109 0.74 7.71 -11.63
C PHE A 109 -0.76 7.89 -11.33
N PHE A 110 -1.19 9.09 -10.95
CA PHE A 110 -2.53 9.36 -10.43
C PHE A 110 -3.41 10.22 -11.35
N VAL A 111 -2.95 10.56 -12.56
CA VAL A 111 -3.62 11.52 -13.48
C VAL A 111 -5.12 11.23 -13.71
N ASP A 112 -5.48 9.95 -13.83
CA ASP A 112 -6.86 9.50 -14.07
C ASP A 112 -7.48 8.81 -12.84
N THR A 113 -6.96 9.10 -11.65
CA THR A 113 -7.43 8.50 -10.39
C THR A 113 -8.40 9.43 -9.67
N ASP A 114 -9.53 8.89 -9.22
CA ASP A 114 -10.44 9.61 -8.34
C ASP A 114 -9.84 9.68 -6.91
N LEU A 115 -9.62 10.90 -6.43
CA LEU A 115 -9.01 11.16 -5.12
C LEU A 115 -9.80 10.53 -3.97
N ASP A 116 -11.12 10.66 -4.01
CA ASP A 116 -12.00 10.25 -2.91
C ASP A 116 -12.07 8.73 -2.84
N GLU A 117 -12.17 8.08 -3.99
CA GLU A 117 -12.19 6.63 -4.08
C GLU A 117 -10.85 6.02 -3.64
N ILE A 118 -9.72 6.53 -4.11
CA ILE A 118 -8.42 5.96 -3.72
C ILE A 118 -8.09 6.22 -2.25
N ALA A 119 -8.47 7.38 -1.71
CA ALA A 119 -8.34 7.69 -0.29
C ALA A 119 -9.19 6.74 0.57
N ARG A 120 -10.45 6.51 0.20
CA ARG A 120 -11.35 5.56 0.87
C ARG A 120 -10.76 4.15 0.86
N LEU A 121 -10.32 3.67 -0.30
CA LEU A 121 -9.74 2.31 -0.44
C LEU A 121 -8.46 2.14 0.40
N GLN A 122 -7.61 3.16 0.48
CA GLN A 122 -6.43 3.13 1.34
C GLN A 122 -6.81 3.13 2.83
N GLY A 123 -7.82 3.90 3.23
CA GLY A 123 -8.38 3.88 4.58
C GLY A 123 -8.89 2.49 4.97
N GLU A 124 -9.70 1.86 4.11
CA GLU A 124 -10.16 0.48 4.30
C GLU A 124 -9.00 -0.51 4.40
N TYR A 125 -8.03 -0.41 3.50
CA TYR A 125 -6.89 -1.30 3.48
C TYR A 125 -6.12 -1.27 4.80
N THR A 126 -5.86 -0.06 5.31
CA THR A 126 -5.11 0.14 6.56
C THR A 126 -5.92 -0.33 7.76
N ARG A 127 -7.20 0.06 7.89
CA ARG A 127 -8.06 -0.38 9.01
C ARG A 127 -8.24 -1.90 9.06
N ALA A 128 -8.29 -2.55 7.90
CA ALA A 128 -8.37 -4.01 7.80
C ALA A 128 -7.08 -4.74 8.24
N ARG A 129 -5.98 -4.04 8.50
CA ARG A 129 -4.65 -4.62 8.75
C ARG A 129 -3.95 -4.11 9.99
N LEU A 130 -4.31 -2.92 10.45
CA LEU A 130 -3.82 -2.31 11.68
C LEU A 130 -4.93 -2.30 12.73
N GLY A 131 -4.56 -2.52 13.98
CA GLY A 131 -5.52 -2.60 15.07
C GLY A 131 -6.39 -3.85 15.00
N ASN A 132 -7.59 -3.73 15.56
CA ASN A 132 -8.56 -4.83 15.74
C ASN A 132 -9.94 -4.54 15.09
N GLU A 133 -10.02 -3.59 14.17
CA GLU A 133 -11.29 -3.25 13.52
C GLU A 133 -11.75 -4.31 12.51
N ASP A 134 -13.04 -4.65 12.52
CA ASP A 134 -13.65 -5.57 11.54
C ASP A 134 -14.05 -4.82 10.27
N VAL A 135 -13.05 -4.56 9.40
CA VAL A 135 -13.21 -3.84 8.14
C VAL A 135 -12.79 -4.74 6.97
N GLU A 136 -13.68 -4.85 5.98
CA GLU A 136 -13.36 -5.54 4.72
C GLU A 136 -12.73 -4.57 3.73
N TYR A 137 -11.57 -4.93 3.19
CA TYR A 137 -10.96 -4.18 2.08
C TYR A 137 -11.64 -4.54 0.75
N THR A 138 -12.24 -3.54 0.10
CA THR A 138 -13.04 -3.74 -1.12
C THR A 138 -12.27 -3.51 -2.43
N GLY A 139 -11.00 -3.11 -2.35
CA GLY A 139 -10.18 -2.79 -3.51
C GLY A 139 -9.49 -3.99 -4.16
N LYS A 140 -8.74 -3.71 -5.24
CA LYS A 140 -7.92 -4.73 -5.92
C LYS A 140 -6.81 -5.23 -5.00
N PRO A 141 -6.40 -6.52 -5.09
CA PRO A 141 -5.19 -7.00 -4.44
C PRO A 141 -3.98 -6.12 -4.84
N ILE A 142 -3.09 -5.83 -3.89
CA ILE A 142 -1.97 -4.90 -4.08
C ILE A 142 -1.19 -5.19 -5.37
N ARG A 143 -0.78 -6.45 -5.60
CA ARG A 143 -0.08 -6.83 -6.84
C ARG A 143 -0.85 -6.41 -8.10
N ARG A 144 -2.14 -6.75 -8.18
CA ARG A 144 -2.99 -6.46 -9.34
C ARG A 144 -3.23 -4.96 -9.50
N GLY A 145 -3.30 -4.20 -8.41
CA GLY A 145 -3.44 -2.74 -8.46
C GLY A 145 -2.23 -2.02 -9.04
N HIS A 146 -1.04 -2.61 -8.95
CA HIS A 146 0.23 -1.94 -9.31
C HIS A 146 0.90 -2.52 -10.58
N GLN A 147 0.35 -3.59 -11.17
CA GLN A 147 1.00 -4.37 -12.25
C GLN A 147 1.14 -3.69 -13.59
N ASP A 148 0.34 -2.67 -13.86
CA ASP A 148 0.39 -1.98 -15.14
C ASP A 148 1.25 -0.71 -15.06
N HIS A 149 1.89 -0.45 -13.90
CA HIS A 149 2.63 0.77 -13.62
C HIS A 149 4.13 0.47 -13.44
N PRO A 150 5.05 1.13 -14.17
CA PRO A 150 6.50 0.92 -14.03
C PRO A 150 7.05 1.58 -12.76
N ILE A 151 6.66 1.05 -11.60
CA ILE A 151 7.03 1.57 -10.29
C ILE A 151 8.43 1.09 -9.92
N LEU A 152 9.36 2.04 -9.86
CA LEU A 152 10.74 1.82 -9.43
C LEU A 152 10.85 1.98 -7.91
N VAL A 153 11.98 1.50 -7.38
CA VAL A 153 12.33 1.63 -5.96
C VAL A 153 12.17 3.07 -5.44
N GLY A 154 12.70 4.06 -6.17
CA GLY A 154 12.61 5.46 -5.77
C GLY A 154 11.18 6.00 -5.71
N HIS A 155 10.26 5.49 -6.53
CA HIS A 155 8.85 5.91 -6.49
C HIS A 155 8.17 5.39 -5.21
N PHE A 156 8.44 4.14 -4.84
CA PHE A 156 7.94 3.57 -3.59
C PHE A 156 8.48 4.36 -2.38
N ASP A 157 9.80 4.58 -2.35
CA ASP A 157 10.46 5.26 -1.24
C ASP A 157 9.94 6.72 -1.11
N ARG A 158 9.62 7.40 -2.23
CA ARG A 158 9.02 8.73 -2.22
C ARG A 158 7.62 8.74 -1.61
N ARG A 159 6.74 7.82 -2.04
CA ARG A 159 5.40 7.67 -1.45
C ARG A 159 5.50 7.37 0.05
N HIS A 160 6.42 6.48 0.43
CA HIS A 160 6.67 6.11 1.82
C HIS A 160 7.10 7.30 2.67
N GLN A 161 7.98 8.16 2.14
CA GLN A 161 8.37 9.39 2.84
C GLN A 161 7.18 10.35 3.00
N ILE A 162 6.36 10.54 1.97
CA ILE A 162 5.17 11.40 2.07
C ILE A 162 4.19 10.86 3.13
N LEU A 163 4.05 9.54 3.24
CA LEU A 163 3.25 8.92 4.30
C LEU A 163 3.80 9.30 5.69
N LYS A 164 5.12 9.20 5.90
CA LYS A 164 5.75 9.59 7.17
C LYS A 164 5.47 11.05 7.51
N ASP A 165 5.62 11.95 6.52
CA ASP A 165 5.39 13.38 6.70
C ASP A 165 3.93 13.65 7.13
N VAL A 166 2.96 13.00 6.47
CA VAL A 166 1.53 13.13 6.83
C VAL A 166 1.25 12.59 8.23
N LEU A 167 1.73 11.41 8.58
CA LEU A 167 1.50 10.84 9.91
C LEU A 167 2.11 11.73 11.02
N GLN A 168 3.24 12.39 10.74
CA GLN A 168 3.85 13.37 11.64
C GLN A 168 3.03 14.65 11.77
N ASP A 169 2.55 15.21 10.65
CA ASP A 169 1.73 16.42 10.65
C ASP A 169 0.38 16.23 11.36
N TYR A 170 -0.17 15.01 11.28
CA TYR A 170 -1.37 14.61 12.02
C TYR A 170 -1.06 14.10 13.43
N GLU A 171 0.16 14.25 13.94
CA GLU A 171 0.55 13.89 15.31
C GLU A 171 0.08 12.48 15.71
N VAL A 172 0.16 11.53 14.78
CA VAL A 172 -0.30 10.16 14.99
C VAL A 172 0.49 9.52 16.15
N PRO A 173 -0.17 8.81 17.08
CA PRO A 173 0.54 8.14 18.19
C PRO A 173 1.67 7.24 17.69
N GLN A 174 2.82 7.26 18.39
CA GLN A 174 4.04 6.60 17.92
C GLN A 174 3.84 5.11 17.57
N HIS A 175 3.05 4.38 18.36
CA HIS A 175 2.80 2.96 18.10
C HIS A 175 1.99 2.73 16.80
N VAL A 176 1.07 3.63 16.46
CA VAL A 176 0.34 3.60 15.18
C VAL A 176 1.27 4.00 14.05
N PHE A 177 2.09 5.05 14.23
CA PHE A 177 3.09 5.47 13.26
C PHE A 177 4.00 4.30 12.87
N ASP A 178 4.60 3.64 13.86
CA ASP A 178 5.53 2.51 13.65
C ASP A 178 4.82 1.35 12.94
N ALA A 179 3.64 0.96 13.40
CA ALA A 179 2.87 -0.12 12.79
C ALA A 179 2.49 0.17 11.33
N TRP A 180 2.15 1.41 11.00
CA TRP A 180 1.76 1.81 9.65
C TRP A 180 2.93 1.85 8.69
N ILE A 181 4.05 2.45 9.10
CA ILE A 181 5.28 2.50 8.31
C ILE A 181 5.83 1.08 8.08
N ASP A 182 5.77 0.20 9.09
CA ASP A 182 6.14 -1.20 8.93
C ASP A 182 5.21 -1.97 7.98
N LEU A 183 3.89 -1.74 8.07
CA LEU A 183 2.93 -2.32 7.13
C LEU A 183 3.25 -1.89 5.70
N ASP A 184 3.50 -0.60 5.48
CA ASP A 184 3.81 -0.06 4.16
C ASP A 184 5.09 -0.68 3.59
N LEU A 185 6.18 -0.70 4.38
CA LEU A 185 7.46 -1.30 3.96
C LEU A 185 7.35 -2.78 3.57
N LYS A 186 6.51 -3.56 4.25
CA LYS A 186 6.26 -4.98 3.90
C LYS A 186 5.64 -5.15 2.50
N LEU A 187 5.02 -4.12 1.94
CA LEU A 187 4.43 -4.14 0.60
C LEU A 187 5.43 -3.80 -0.51
N ARG A 188 6.64 -3.33 -0.17
CA ARG A 188 7.62 -2.83 -1.13
C ARG A 188 7.90 -3.82 -2.25
N ASP A 189 8.19 -5.07 -1.90
CA ASP A 189 8.51 -6.10 -2.90
C ASP A 189 7.32 -6.47 -3.79
N LEU A 190 6.09 -6.38 -3.25
CA LEU A 190 4.87 -6.63 -4.03
C LEU A 190 4.60 -5.52 -5.04
N VAL A 191 4.96 -4.28 -4.73
CA VAL A 191 4.73 -3.12 -5.59
C VAL A 191 5.87 -2.98 -6.60
N VAL A 192 7.13 -3.02 -6.15
CA VAL A 192 8.30 -2.74 -6.99
C VAL A 192 8.57 -3.84 -8.01
N ARG A 193 8.50 -5.12 -7.63
CA ARG A 193 8.72 -6.23 -8.60
C ARG A 193 7.70 -6.16 -9.73
N THR A 194 6.46 -5.89 -9.36
CA THR A 194 5.35 -5.79 -10.27
C THR A 194 5.49 -4.59 -11.20
N GLY A 195 6.08 -3.48 -10.74
CA GLY A 195 6.50 -2.41 -11.63
C GLY A 195 7.73 -2.69 -12.49
N GLY A 196 8.67 -3.51 -12.00
CA GLY A 196 9.81 -4.00 -12.80
C GLY A 196 9.36 -4.85 -13.98
N GLU A 197 8.43 -5.78 -13.75
CA GLU A 197 7.81 -6.62 -14.78
C GLU A 197 7.12 -5.74 -15.86
N ALA A 198 6.32 -4.76 -15.45
CA ALA A 198 5.64 -3.83 -16.36
C ALA A 198 6.62 -3.03 -17.22
N ARG A 199 7.69 -2.51 -16.60
CA ARG A 199 8.75 -1.78 -17.32
C ARG A 199 9.43 -2.67 -18.35
N ASP A 200 9.78 -3.90 -17.97
CA ASP A 200 10.50 -4.82 -18.85
C ASP A 200 9.65 -5.24 -20.05
N GLU A 201 8.33 -5.38 -19.88
CA GLU A 201 7.39 -5.59 -20.98
C GLU A 201 7.32 -4.38 -21.92
N MET A 202 7.21 -3.17 -21.38
CA MET A 202 7.20 -1.92 -22.17
C MET A 202 8.48 -1.74 -23.00
N LEU A 203 9.64 -2.10 -22.44
CA LEU A 203 10.94 -2.01 -23.12
C LEU A 203 11.19 -3.20 -24.07
N GLY A 204 10.64 -4.37 -23.77
CA GLY A 204 10.80 -5.61 -24.53
C GLY A 204 9.92 -5.70 -25.78
N GLY A 205 8.83 -4.94 -25.84
CA GLY A 205 7.88 -4.90 -26.98
C GLY A 205 8.43 -4.32 -28.29
N GLY A 206 9.70 -3.89 -28.33
CA GLY A 206 10.38 -3.36 -29.52
C GLY A 206 11.16 -4.40 -30.34
N LYS A 207 11.20 -5.67 -29.96
CA LYS A 207 11.84 -6.74 -30.75
C LYS A 207 10.80 -7.43 -31.65
N GLY A 208 10.34 -6.71 -32.65
CA GLY A 208 9.64 -7.26 -33.81
C GLY A 208 10.59 -7.33 -35.00
N ASP A 209 10.80 -8.57 -35.48
CA ASP A 209 11.41 -9.05 -36.74
C ASP A 209 12.74 -8.47 -37.26
#